data_AF-A0A2T4BM88-F1
#
_entry.id   AF-A0A2T4BM88-F1
#
_cell.length_a   1.000
_cell.length_b   1.000
_cell.length_c   1.000
_cell.angle_alpha   90.00
_cell.angle_beta   90.00
_cell.angle_gamma   90.00
#
_symmetry.space_group_name_H-M   'P 1'
#
loop_
_entity.id
_entity.type
_entity.pdbx_description
1 polymer ?
#
loop_
_entity_poly.entity_id
_entity_poly.type
_entity_poly.pdbx_seq_one_letter_code
_entity_poly.pdbx_strand_id
1 'polypeptide(L)'
;MPAPRSHKLLQLTNTITGLPTLADAMDPSNFPFVEAARLAKPMNWGIIKLKNIPFSTTRAEVIAFLGRNSKVLNDTDEGVHIIMDKVTSKTMDAYVEFVSLEDAMKAVERHRTNIVAGRFSRLGDRPIEVEVTSQANLMKDLFPIARGVFWNGVTPEILPFDPSQPWDNFKGFVSEEEMIMLVKHVEVPHRSPFSRDCPQRPYECLISTIKKFPWFRTNCVTIKEREAMYQATTALIRQLTRSILLQEDAAHLTPFLLRRLVQAAMLCPGFTPCMKDGIAWITNMQALDQEYYQLPRFADRWRHQYAIGPKPGFPQDVVEWYVTIIREQSQKDILALPFRERAELQERADQTDMYWGYFWAEVGYGLGPQFDDMSLAQAAHMEFSAVERILTRALTQA
;
A
#
# COMPACT_ATOMS: atom_id res chain seq x y z
N MET A 1 27.22 -21.45 -8.20
CA MET A 1 26.90 -22.46 -7.17
C MET A 1 25.55 -22.09 -6.58
N PRO A 2 24.63 -23.04 -6.32
CA PRO A 2 23.42 -22.70 -5.56
C PRO A 2 23.83 -22.14 -4.20
N ALA A 3 23.12 -21.12 -3.74
CA ALA A 3 23.32 -20.57 -2.40
C ALA A 3 23.11 -21.69 -1.35
N PRO A 4 23.90 -21.70 -0.26
CA PRO A 4 23.71 -22.69 0.80
C PRO A 4 22.30 -22.55 1.40
N ARG A 5 21.68 -23.69 1.72
CA ARG A 5 20.38 -23.70 2.40
C ARG A 5 20.48 -22.96 3.74
N SER A 6 19.45 -22.19 4.06
CA SER A 6 19.34 -21.53 5.36
C SER A 6 19.25 -22.58 6.47
N HIS A 7 19.76 -22.24 7.65
CA HIS A 7 19.66 -23.09 8.84
C HIS A 7 18.21 -23.46 9.14
N LYS A 8 17.27 -22.55 8.87
CA LYS A 8 15.84 -22.76 9.07
C LYS A 8 15.29 -23.85 8.15
N LEU A 9 15.61 -23.81 6.86
CA LEU A 9 15.20 -24.87 5.93
C LEU A 9 15.84 -26.21 6.30
N LEU A 10 17.11 -26.20 6.70
CA LEU A 10 17.79 -27.40 7.18
C LEU A 10 17.07 -28.01 8.38
N GLN A 11 16.71 -27.21 9.39
CA GLN A 11 15.96 -27.70 10.56
C GLN A 11 14.57 -28.22 10.18
N LEU A 12 13.83 -27.49 9.35
CA LEU A 12 12.48 -27.87 8.93
C LEU A 12 12.46 -29.21 8.17
N THR A 13 13.51 -29.49 7.40
CA THR A 13 13.61 -30.70 6.57
C THR A 13 14.47 -31.81 7.21
N ASN A 14 14.98 -31.60 8.42
CA ASN A 14 15.80 -32.58 9.14
C ASN A 14 14.93 -33.66 9.80
N THR A 15 14.21 -34.41 8.98
CA THR A 15 13.38 -35.56 9.39
C THR A 15 13.80 -36.80 8.61
N ILE A 16 13.32 -37.97 9.05
CA ILE A 16 13.64 -39.26 8.40
C ILE A 16 13.16 -39.28 6.93
N THR A 17 12.01 -38.68 6.65
CA THR A 17 11.41 -38.61 5.31
C THR A 17 11.89 -37.41 4.50
N GLY A 18 12.62 -36.47 5.13
CA GLY A 18 12.96 -35.17 4.54
C GLY A 18 11.80 -34.17 4.50
N LEU A 19 10.64 -34.53 5.05
CA LEU A 19 9.45 -33.69 5.16
C LEU A 19 9.07 -33.46 6.65
N PRO A 20 8.72 -32.23 7.05
CA PRO A 20 8.20 -31.96 8.38
C PRO A 20 6.82 -32.57 8.60
N THR A 21 6.39 -32.69 9.85
CA THR A 21 4.97 -32.94 10.15
C THR A 21 4.12 -31.75 9.73
N LEU A 22 2.82 -31.96 9.51
CA LEU A 22 1.89 -30.85 9.23
C LEU A 22 1.91 -29.81 10.36
N ALA A 23 1.97 -30.25 11.61
CA ALA A 23 2.03 -29.37 12.78
C ALA A 23 3.30 -28.49 12.75
N ASP A 24 4.46 -29.09 12.49
CA ASP A 24 5.72 -28.34 12.40
C ASP A 24 5.72 -27.37 11.21
N ALA A 25 5.14 -27.76 10.07
CA ALA A 25 5.07 -26.91 8.88
C ALA A 25 4.07 -25.75 9.04
N MET A 26 2.99 -25.93 9.79
CA MET A 26 1.99 -24.89 10.04
C MET A 26 2.30 -24.04 11.28
N ASP A 27 3.30 -24.41 12.07
CA ASP A 27 3.74 -23.62 13.23
C ASP A 27 4.13 -22.19 12.79
N PRO A 28 3.68 -21.13 13.48
CA PRO A 28 3.96 -19.74 13.09
C PRO A 28 5.44 -19.40 12.97
N SER A 29 6.32 -20.15 13.63
CA SER A 29 7.76 -20.01 13.54
C SER A 29 8.32 -20.58 12.23
N ASN A 30 7.66 -21.52 11.57
CA ASN A 30 8.09 -22.16 10.32
C ASN A 30 7.25 -21.73 9.10
N PHE A 31 6.00 -21.36 9.32
CA PHE A 31 5.08 -20.97 8.25
C PHE A 31 5.42 -19.58 7.67
N PRO A 32 5.75 -19.48 6.37
CA PRO A 32 6.35 -18.28 5.79
C PRO A 32 5.33 -17.27 5.26
N PHE A 33 4.03 -17.59 5.22
CA PHE A 33 3.02 -16.72 4.63
C PHE A 33 2.27 -15.91 5.68
N VAL A 34 1.92 -14.67 5.33
CA VAL A 34 1.17 -13.74 6.18
C VAL A 34 0.22 -12.91 5.32
N GLU A 35 -0.84 -12.41 5.94
CA GLU A 35 -1.66 -11.34 5.37
C GLU A 35 -0.91 -10.01 5.53
N ALA A 36 -0.14 -9.62 4.50
CA ALA A 36 0.82 -8.50 4.59
C ALA A 36 0.15 -7.18 5.01
N ALA A 37 -1.05 -6.91 4.49
CA ALA A 37 -1.83 -5.72 4.82
C ALA A 37 -2.20 -5.66 6.32
N ARG A 38 -2.51 -6.80 6.95
CA ARG A 38 -2.85 -6.88 8.38
C ARG A 38 -1.67 -6.54 9.29
N LEU A 39 -0.43 -6.71 8.82
CA LEU A 39 0.77 -6.38 9.59
C LEU A 39 1.04 -4.87 9.67
N ALA A 40 0.35 -4.06 8.87
CA ALA A 40 0.45 -2.62 8.95
C ALA A 40 0.08 -2.14 10.37
N LYS A 41 0.88 -1.23 10.93
CA LYS A 41 0.64 -0.71 12.28
C LYS A 41 0.01 0.68 12.19
N PRO A 42 -1.14 0.93 12.83
CA PRO A 42 -1.64 2.29 12.98
C PRO A 42 -0.66 3.09 13.85
N MET A 43 -0.17 4.20 13.33
CA MET A 43 0.71 5.12 14.06
C MET A 43 0.05 6.48 14.23
N ASN A 44 0.00 6.97 15.45
CA ASN A 44 -0.48 8.31 15.77
C ASN A 44 0.70 9.20 16.12
N TRP A 45 0.98 10.18 15.25
CA TRP A 45 2.02 11.18 15.44
C TRP A 45 1.47 12.48 16.02
N GLY A 46 2.33 13.29 16.64
CA GLY A 46 2.00 14.67 16.96
C GLY A 46 1.73 15.43 15.66
N ILE A 47 0.70 16.27 15.61
CA ILE A 47 0.26 16.84 14.32
C ILE A 47 -0.26 18.26 14.49
N ILE A 48 0.08 19.12 13.54
CA ILE A 48 -0.46 20.47 13.41
C ILE A 48 -1.19 20.61 12.07
N LYS A 49 -2.12 21.55 12.02
CA LYS A 49 -2.78 21.99 10.79
C LYS A 49 -2.31 23.41 10.44
N LEU A 50 -1.92 23.59 9.19
CA LEU A 50 -1.62 24.88 8.58
C LEU A 50 -2.82 25.28 7.72
N LYS A 51 -3.52 26.33 8.14
CA LYS A 51 -4.69 26.86 7.42
C LYS A 51 -4.33 28.08 6.60
N ASN A 52 -5.16 28.35 5.58
CA ASN A 52 -5.01 29.50 4.69
C ASN A 52 -3.70 29.49 3.87
N ILE A 53 -3.17 28.30 3.56
CA ILE A 53 -2.00 28.18 2.70
C ILE A 53 -2.30 28.65 1.27
N PRO A 54 -1.35 29.30 0.57
CA PRO A 54 -1.46 29.50 -0.87
C PRO A 54 -1.68 28.19 -1.62
N PHE A 55 -2.43 28.20 -2.73
CA PHE A 55 -2.61 26.99 -3.54
C PHE A 55 -1.29 26.45 -4.09
N SER A 56 -0.35 27.36 -4.37
CA SER A 56 0.98 27.03 -4.88
C SER A 56 1.97 26.52 -3.83
N THR A 57 1.53 26.37 -2.57
CA THR A 57 2.43 25.98 -1.46
C THR A 57 3.09 24.65 -1.75
N THR A 58 4.41 24.64 -1.62
CA THR A 58 5.24 23.45 -1.79
C THR A 58 5.58 22.82 -0.45
N ARG A 59 5.88 21.52 -0.47
CA ARG A 59 6.40 20.81 0.71
C ARG A 59 7.67 21.46 1.26
N ALA A 60 8.57 21.91 0.39
CA ALA A 60 9.82 22.54 0.79
C ALA A 60 9.58 23.85 1.57
N GLU A 61 8.61 24.67 1.13
CA GLU A 61 8.23 25.89 1.84
C GLU A 61 7.61 25.57 3.21
N VAL A 62 6.78 24.53 3.32
CA VAL A 62 6.21 24.08 4.61
C VAL A 62 7.32 23.68 5.59
N ILE A 63 8.31 22.91 5.14
CA ILE A 63 9.46 22.50 5.96
C ILE A 63 10.31 23.73 6.35
N ALA A 64 10.55 24.65 5.41
CA ALA A 64 11.29 25.87 5.67
C ALA A 64 10.58 26.78 6.68
N PHE A 65 9.26 26.90 6.58
CA PHE A 65 8.40 27.64 7.50
C PHE A 65 8.51 27.11 8.94
N LEU A 66 8.56 25.79 9.13
CA LEU A 66 8.73 25.18 10.45
C LEU A 66 10.19 25.21 10.94
N GLY A 67 11.15 25.40 10.05
CA GLY A 67 12.57 25.46 10.37
C GLY A 67 13.19 24.10 10.73
N ARG A 68 14.52 24.02 10.65
CA ARG A 68 15.29 22.76 10.73
C ARG A 68 15.16 21.98 12.04
N ASN A 69 14.82 22.65 13.15
CA ASN A 69 14.72 22.04 14.48
C ASN A 69 13.31 21.54 14.82
N SER A 70 12.40 21.50 13.85
CA SER A 70 10.98 21.20 14.08
C SER A 70 10.68 19.73 14.38
N LYS A 71 11.62 18.79 14.23
CA LYS A 71 11.37 17.34 14.48
C LYS A 71 10.18 16.78 13.69
N VAL A 72 9.96 17.32 12.48
CA VAL A 72 9.03 16.76 11.48
C VAL A 72 9.52 15.37 11.07
N LEU A 73 8.59 14.47 10.75
CA LEU A 73 8.95 13.13 10.28
C LEU A 73 9.79 13.18 9.00
N ASN A 74 10.60 12.14 8.80
CA ASN A 74 11.46 12.02 7.63
C ASN A 74 10.65 11.73 6.35
N ASP A 75 11.32 11.73 5.19
CA ASP A 75 10.67 11.49 3.90
C ASP A 75 10.10 10.07 3.76
N THR A 76 10.67 9.08 4.45
CA THR A 76 10.19 7.70 4.43
C THR A 76 8.85 7.56 5.17
N ASP A 77 8.64 8.32 6.24
CA ASP A 77 7.38 8.34 6.99
C ASP A 77 6.35 9.32 6.41
N GLU A 78 6.77 10.21 5.51
CA GLU A 78 5.97 11.24 4.86
C GLU A 78 5.31 12.22 5.86
N GLY A 79 6.10 13.11 6.46
CA GLY A 79 5.61 14.03 7.49
C GLY A 79 4.78 15.24 7.04
N VAL A 80 4.62 15.49 5.73
CA VAL A 80 3.91 16.70 5.24
C VAL A 80 2.81 16.29 4.27
N HIS A 81 1.56 16.60 4.62
CA HIS A 81 0.39 16.27 3.80
C HIS A 81 -0.31 17.56 3.38
N ILE A 82 -0.11 17.96 2.12
CA ILE A 82 -0.86 19.09 1.55
C ILE A 82 -2.12 18.53 0.90
N ILE A 83 -3.28 18.80 1.49
CA ILE A 83 -4.53 18.19 1.06
C ILE A 83 -4.97 18.78 -0.27
N MET A 84 -5.38 17.92 -1.19
CA MET A 84 -6.06 18.30 -2.41
C MET A 84 -7.39 17.56 -2.51
N ASP A 85 -8.40 18.23 -3.02
CA ASP A 85 -9.61 17.57 -3.49
C ASP A 85 -9.28 16.80 -4.78
N LYS A 86 -9.49 15.48 -4.77
CA LYS A 86 -9.06 14.58 -5.86
C LYS A 86 -9.90 14.71 -7.13
N VAL A 87 -11.03 15.44 -7.09
CA VAL A 87 -11.94 15.63 -8.23
C VAL A 87 -11.70 16.99 -8.90
N THR A 88 -11.50 18.03 -8.10
CA THR A 88 -11.36 19.42 -8.56
C THR A 88 -9.90 19.87 -8.64
N SER A 89 -8.96 19.08 -8.10
CA SER A 89 -7.55 19.41 -7.86
C SER A 89 -7.27 20.59 -6.92
N LYS A 90 -8.31 21.15 -6.30
CA LYS A 90 -8.16 22.34 -5.47
C LYS A 90 -7.32 22.00 -4.23
N THR A 91 -6.30 22.81 -3.99
CA THR A 91 -5.50 22.75 -2.76
C THR A 91 -6.32 23.26 -1.58
N MET A 92 -6.27 22.52 -0.49
CA MET A 92 -6.90 22.88 0.79
C MET A 92 -5.81 23.19 1.83
N ASP A 93 -6.04 22.83 3.09
CA ASP A 93 -5.08 23.02 4.17
C ASP A 93 -3.93 21.99 4.11
N ALA A 94 -2.86 22.24 4.86
CA ALA A 94 -1.77 21.28 5.04
C ALA A 94 -1.72 20.75 6.47
N TYR A 95 -1.25 19.53 6.61
CA TYR A 95 -0.95 18.89 7.88
C TYR A 95 0.53 18.57 7.96
N VAL A 96 1.10 18.70 9.15
CA VAL A 96 2.49 18.32 9.39
C VAL A 96 2.57 17.43 10.62
N GLU A 97 3.18 16.25 10.44
CA GLU A 97 3.39 15.25 11.47
C GLU A 97 4.79 15.37 12.09
N PHE A 98 4.84 15.13 13.39
CA PHE A 98 6.00 15.28 14.27
C PHE A 98 6.22 14.00 15.05
N VAL A 99 7.48 13.75 15.43
CA VAL A 99 7.84 12.57 16.24
C VAL A 99 7.03 12.48 17.54
N SER A 100 6.69 13.63 18.15
CA SER A 100 5.90 13.68 19.38
C SER A 100 4.86 14.81 19.37
N LEU A 101 3.83 14.69 20.21
CA LEU A 101 2.87 15.77 20.47
C LEU A 101 3.55 17.01 21.06
N GLU A 102 4.57 16.81 21.90
CA GLU A 102 5.32 17.91 22.51
C GLU A 102 6.03 18.75 21.44
N ASP A 103 6.61 18.12 20.41
CA ASP A 103 7.26 18.81 19.30
C ASP A 103 6.25 19.61 18.46
N ALA A 104 5.06 19.05 18.23
CA ALA A 104 3.97 19.77 17.58
C ALA A 104 3.53 21.00 18.39
N MET A 105 3.35 20.86 19.71
CA MET A 105 2.99 21.98 20.60
C MET A 105 4.07 23.06 20.61
N LYS A 106 5.36 22.68 20.66
CA LYS A 106 6.49 23.62 20.55
C LYS A 106 6.48 24.38 19.23
N ALA A 107 6.14 23.72 18.12
CA ALA A 107 6.04 24.38 16.82
C ALA A 107 4.95 25.47 16.80
N VAL A 108 3.78 25.18 17.40
CA VAL A 108 2.68 26.14 17.54
C VAL A 108 3.05 27.29 18.48
N GLU A 109 3.63 27.01 19.64
CA GLU A 109 4.00 28.06 20.60
C GLU A 109 5.06 29.02 20.05
N ARG A 110 6.03 28.50 19.28
CA ARG A 110 7.01 29.31 18.58
C ARG A 110 6.35 30.21 17.54
N HIS A 111 5.38 29.70 16.79
CA HIS A 111 4.61 30.49 15.83
C HIS A 111 3.82 31.62 16.55
N ARG A 112 3.14 31.29 17.65
CA ARG A 112 2.41 32.26 18.48
C ARG A 112 3.33 33.35 19.04
N THR A 113 4.48 32.96 19.57
CA THR A 113 5.50 33.90 20.09
C THR A 113 6.00 34.84 19.01
N ASN A 114 6.22 34.34 17.78
CA ASN A 114 6.62 35.17 16.65
C ASN A 114 5.54 36.18 16.27
N ILE A 115 4.26 35.78 16.26
CA ILE A 115 3.14 36.70 16.03
C ILE A 115 3.12 37.81 17.09
N VAL A 116 3.23 37.46 18.37
CA VAL A 116 3.25 38.44 19.47
C VAL A 116 4.44 39.41 19.35
N ALA A 117 5.59 38.93 18.86
CA ALA A 117 6.76 39.75 18.57
C ALA A 117 6.65 40.59 17.27
N GLY A 118 5.47 40.64 16.64
CA GLY A 118 5.24 41.37 15.38
C GLY A 118 5.82 40.70 14.13
N ARG A 119 6.34 39.47 14.26
CA ARG A 119 6.92 38.67 13.17
C ARG A 119 5.89 37.66 12.66
N PHE A 120 4.98 38.12 11.80
CA PHE A 120 4.00 37.24 11.17
C PHE A 120 4.68 36.19 10.28
N SER A 121 4.51 34.91 10.60
CA SER A 121 5.00 33.82 9.75
C SER A 121 4.08 33.69 8.53
N ARG A 122 4.66 33.73 7.33
CA ARG A 122 3.93 33.70 6.05
C ARG A 122 4.42 32.54 5.19
N LEU A 123 3.52 32.04 4.35
CA LEU A 123 3.88 31.22 3.18
C LEU A 123 3.49 32.05 1.95
N GLY A 124 4.49 32.38 1.13
CA GLY A 124 4.34 33.42 0.11
C GLY A 124 3.83 34.72 0.72
N ASP A 125 2.75 35.27 0.16
CA ASP A 125 2.15 36.53 0.62
C ASP A 125 1.11 36.37 1.74
N ARG A 126 0.74 35.12 2.08
CA ARG A 126 -0.38 34.85 3.01
C ARG A 126 0.08 34.64 4.45
N PRO A 127 -0.55 35.30 5.43
CA PRO A 127 -0.40 34.92 6.83
C PRO A 127 -1.06 33.54 7.03
N ILE A 128 -0.34 32.67 7.73
CA ILE A 128 -0.74 31.28 7.97
C ILE A 128 -1.19 31.13 9.41
N GLU A 129 -2.31 30.45 9.60
CA GLU A 129 -2.76 30.03 10.92
C GLU A 129 -2.21 28.63 11.21
N VAL A 130 -1.66 28.46 12.41
CA VAL A 130 -1.09 27.20 12.87
C VAL A 130 -1.81 26.76 14.13
N GLU A 131 -2.39 25.55 14.09
CA GLU A 131 -3.08 24.97 15.24
C GLU A 131 -2.64 23.53 15.50
N VAL A 132 -2.63 23.12 16.77
CA VAL A 132 -2.51 21.70 17.12
C VAL A 132 -3.80 21.00 16.72
N THR A 133 -3.69 19.83 16.10
CA THR A 133 -4.84 19.06 15.62
C THR A 133 -4.71 17.59 16.01
N SER A 134 -5.59 16.74 15.49
CA SER A 134 -5.58 15.30 15.70
C SER A 134 -5.34 14.54 14.40
N GLN A 135 -4.85 13.32 14.53
CA GLN A 135 -4.74 12.37 13.41
C GLN A 135 -6.10 12.10 12.76
N ALA A 136 -7.17 12.08 13.56
CA ALA A 136 -8.53 11.91 13.07
C ALA A 136 -8.95 13.00 12.06
N ASN A 137 -8.55 14.26 12.30
CA ASN A 137 -8.83 15.36 11.38
C ASN A 137 -8.07 15.20 10.06
N LEU A 138 -6.80 14.78 10.10
CA LEU A 138 -6.03 14.45 8.90
C LEU A 138 -6.72 13.33 8.11
N MET A 139 -7.10 12.23 8.76
CA MET A 139 -7.74 11.10 8.10
C MET A 139 -9.08 11.50 7.46
N LYS A 140 -9.88 12.32 8.15
CA LYS A 140 -11.15 12.83 7.62
C LYS A 140 -10.95 13.69 6.36
N ASP A 141 -9.95 14.56 6.35
CA ASP A 141 -9.67 15.44 5.20
C ASP A 141 -9.01 14.67 4.04
N LEU A 142 -8.25 13.61 4.33
CA LEU A 142 -7.57 12.80 3.32
C LEU A 142 -8.48 11.76 2.65
N PHE A 143 -9.46 11.23 3.40
CA PHE A 143 -10.44 10.25 2.96
C PHE A 143 -11.89 10.80 3.04
N PRO A 144 -12.21 11.85 2.27
CA PRO A 144 -13.49 12.57 2.41
C PRO A 144 -14.71 11.72 2.03
N ILE A 145 -14.53 10.64 1.26
CA ILE A 145 -15.62 9.74 0.86
C ILE A 145 -15.92 8.66 1.92
N ALA A 146 -15.05 8.49 2.92
CA ALA A 146 -15.19 7.49 3.98
C ALA A 146 -16.28 7.89 4.98
N ARG A 147 -17.54 7.88 4.51
CA ARG A 147 -18.74 8.17 5.32
C ARG A 147 -19.04 7.02 6.27
N GLY A 148 -19.79 7.29 7.32
CA GLY A 148 -20.13 6.26 8.32
C GLY A 148 -18.91 5.76 9.08
N VAL A 149 -17.88 6.59 9.22
CA VAL A 149 -16.64 6.27 9.94
C VAL A 149 -16.41 7.29 11.05
N PHE A 150 -16.18 6.79 12.26
CA PHE A 150 -15.59 7.58 13.34
C PHE A 150 -14.07 7.36 13.36
N TRP A 151 -13.28 8.41 13.23
CA TRP A 151 -11.83 8.31 13.22
C TRP A 151 -11.27 8.43 14.65
N ASN A 152 -10.75 7.34 15.19
CA ASN A 152 -10.02 7.31 16.45
C ASN A 152 -8.50 7.36 16.17
N GLY A 153 -7.99 8.58 16.08
CA GLY A 153 -6.68 8.83 15.49
C GLY A 153 -6.64 8.34 14.04
N VAL A 154 -5.67 7.50 13.68
CA VAL A 154 -5.61 6.85 12.35
C VAL A 154 -6.51 5.62 12.20
N THR A 155 -7.17 5.17 13.29
CA THR A 155 -7.98 3.94 13.26
C THR A 155 -9.43 4.26 12.92
N PRO A 156 -9.99 3.73 11.81
CA PRO A 156 -11.38 3.96 11.47
C PRO A 156 -12.32 3.04 12.25
N GLU A 157 -13.32 3.56 12.94
CA GLU A 157 -14.40 2.77 13.54
C GLU A 157 -15.62 2.88 12.62
N ILE A 158 -15.97 1.77 11.94
CA ILE A 158 -17.10 1.76 11.01
C ILE A 158 -18.38 1.75 11.83
N LEU A 159 -19.25 2.73 11.61
CA LEU A 159 -20.52 2.84 12.30
C LEU A 159 -21.48 1.75 11.85
N PRO A 160 -22.43 1.32 12.72
CA PRO A 160 -23.47 0.39 12.33
C PRO A 160 -24.25 0.89 11.12
N PHE A 161 -24.69 -0.04 10.27
CA PHE A 161 -25.49 0.29 9.10
C PHE A 161 -26.81 0.96 9.51
N ASP A 162 -27.06 2.16 8.99
CA ASP A 162 -28.33 2.88 9.16
C ASP A 162 -29.17 2.78 7.88
N PRO A 163 -30.28 2.02 7.88
CA PRO A 163 -31.16 1.91 6.71
C PRO A 163 -31.90 3.22 6.38
N SER A 164 -32.01 4.16 7.33
CA SER A 164 -32.68 5.44 7.11
C SER A 164 -31.81 6.45 6.35
N GLN A 165 -30.48 6.29 6.40
CA GLN A 165 -29.50 7.15 5.75
C GLN A 165 -28.50 6.33 4.92
N PRO A 166 -28.95 5.62 3.86
CA PRO A 166 -28.10 4.73 3.07
C PRO A 166 -26.92 5.43 2.38
N TRP A 167 -27.02 6.74 2.16
CA TRP A 167 -25.95 7.56 1.58
C TRP A 167 -24.80 7.87 2.55
N ASP A 168 -25.02 7.75 3.86
CA ASP A 168 -24.02 8.02 4.90
C ASP A 168 -23.38 6.76 5.50
N ASN A 169 -23.78 5.57 5.03
CA ASN A 169 -23.11 4.33 5.36
C ASN A 169 -21.74 4.21 4.68
N PHE A 170 -20.85 3.43 5.29
CA PHE A 170 -19.52 3.17 4.77
C PHE A 170 -19.57 2.39 3.44
N LYS A 171 -18.80 2.88 2.45
CA LYS A 171 -18.70 2.29 1.11
C LYS A 171 -17.26 2.01 0.68
N GLY A 172 -16.28 2.37 1.49
CA GLY A 172 -14.86 2.36 1.13
C GLY A 172 -14.15 3.61 1.64
N PHE A 173 -12.82 3.58 1.60
CA PHE A 173 -11.98 4.71 2.00
C PHE A 173 -11.59 5.59 0.82
N VAL A 174 -11.50 5.01 -0.38
CA VAL A 174 -11.22 5.68 -1.65
C VAL A 174 -12.09 5.08 -2.74
N SER A 175 -12.40 5.85 -3.78
CA SER A 175 -13.14 5.34 -4.95
C SER A 175 -12.23 5.22 -6.16
N GLU A 176 -12.65 4.38 -7.11
CA GLU A 176 -11.97 4.24 -8.39
C GLU A 176 -11.97 5.58 -9.15
N GLU A 177 -13.07 6.33 -9.09
CA GLU A 177 -13.20 7.64 -9.72
C GLU A 177 -12.25 8.68 -9.10
N GLU A 178 -12.06 8.69 -7.77
CA GLU A 178 -11.06 9.53 -7.12
C GLU A 178 -9.64 9.24 -7.65
N MET A 179 -9.29 7.97 -7.84
CA MET A 179 -7.99 7.55 -8.36
C MET A 179 -7.82 7.90 -9.84
N ILE A 180 -8.86 7.69 -10.66
CA ILE A 180 -8.86 8.07 -12.08
C ILE A 180 -8.72 9.59 -12.23
N MET A 181 -9.46 10.38 -11.44
CA MET A 181 -9.39 11.84 -11.51
C MET A 181 -8.01 12.36 -11.10
N LEU A 182 -7.38 11.74 -10.09
CA LEU A 182 -6.01 12.06 -9.69
C LEU A 182 -5.01 11.89 -10.83
N VAL A 183 -5.14 10.82 -11.64
CA VAL A 183 -4.33 10.61 -12.84
C VAL A 183 -4.65 11.63 -13.94
N LYS A 184 -5.94 11.88 -14.21
CA LYS A 184 -6.38 12.84 -15.24
C LYS A 184 -5.89 14.26 -14.98
N HIS A 185 -5.74 14.65 -13.71
CA HIS A 185 -5.17 15.95 -13.33
C HIS A 185 -3.72 16.14 -13.80
N VAL A 186 -2.98 15.04 -13.99
CA VAL A 186 -1.61 15.04 -14.54
C VAL A 186 -1.62 14.88 -16.06
N GLU A 187 -2.46 14.01 -16.60
CA GLU A 187 -2.53 13.75 -18.05
C GLU A 187 -3.09 14.94 -18.84
N VAL A 188 -4.00 15.69 -18.24
CA VAL A 188 -4.75 16.76 -18.89
C VAL A 188 -4.75 18.04 -18.05
N PRO A 189 -3.57 18.62 -17.75
CA PRO A 189 -3.43 19.69 -16.74
C PRO A 189 -4.16 20.98 -17.13
N HIS A 190 -4.39 21.22 -18.43
CA HIS A 190 -5.15 22.38 -18.90
C HIS A 190 -6.64 22.35 -18.50
N ARG A 191 -7.20 21.18 -18.16
CA ARG A 191 -8.55 21.04 -17.59
C ARG A 191 -8.57 21.23 -16.07
N SER A 192 -7.42 21.48 -15.47
CA SER A 192 -7.22 21.48 -14.03
C SER A 192 -6.31 22.65 -13.60
N PRO A 193 -6.86 23.88 -13.51
CA PRO A 193 -6.04 25.09 -13.28
C PRO A 193 -5.11 24.98 -12.07
N PHE A 194 -5.56 24.36 -10.97
CA PHE A 194 -4.74 24.19 -9.77
C PHE A 194 -3.60 23.20 -9.94
N SER A 195 -3.80 22.11 -10.71
CA SER A 195 -2.73 21.15 -11.02
C SER A 195 -1.69 21.73 -11.97
N ARG A 196 -2.09 22.64 -12.86
CA ARG A 196 -1.14 23.33 -13.75
C ARG A 196 -0.12 24.15 -12.95
N ASP A 197 -0.59 24.85 -11.92
CA ASP A 197 0.26 25.73 -11.11
C ASP A 197 1.05 24.95 -10.04
N CYS A 198 0.69 23.68 -9.79
CA CYS A 198 1.35 22.76 -8.85
C CYS A 198 1.34 21.32 -9.36
N PRO A 199 2.13 21.00 -10.40
CA PRO A 199 2.07 19.70 -11.05
C PRO A 199 2.57 18.55 -10.18
N GLN A 200 3.33 18.83 -9.11
CA GLN A 200 3.75 17.86 -8.10
C GLN A 200 2.60 17.36 -7.21
N ARG A 201 1.51 18.14 -7.08
CA ARG A 201 0.50 17.90 -6.03
C ARG A 201 -0.25 16.57 -6.18
N PRO A 202 -0.69 16.14 -7.39
CA PRO A 202 -1.33 14.84 -7.55
C PRO A 202 -0.46 13.67 -7.05
N TYR A 203 0.86 13.75 -7.26
CA TYR A 203 1.81 12.75 -6.77
C TYR A 203 1.92 12.77 -5.24
N GLU A 204 2.03 13.95 -4.62
CA GLU A 204 2.10 14.10 -3.16
C GLU A 204 0.81 13.66 -2.47
N CYS A 205 -0.34 13.89 -3.12
CA CYS A 205 -1.63 13.38 -2.67
C CYS A 205 -1.69 11.86 -2.72
N LEU A 206 -1.23 11.23 -3.81
CA LEU A 206 -1.18 9.77 -3.88
C LEU A 206 -0.23 9.19 -2.83
N ILE A 207 0.95 9.79 -2.62
CA ILE A 207 1.89 9.37 -1.57
C ILE A 207 1.21 9.40 -0.19
N SER A 208 0.58 10.53 0.15
CA SER A 208 -0.15 10.67 1.43
C SER A 208 -1.28 9.65 1.54
N THR A 209 -2.02 9.45 0.46
CA THR A 209 -3.11 8.47 0.36
C THR A 209 -2.59 7.06 0.66
N ILE A 210 -1.57 6.58 -0.05
CA ILE A 210 -0.98 5.23 0.15
C ILE A 210 -0.45 5.06 1.58
N LYS A 211 0.25 6.08 2.11
CA LYS A 211 0.93 6.02 3.41
C LYS A 211 -0.04 6.05 4.58
N LYS A 212 -1.16 6.76 4.46
CA LYS A 212 -2.17 6.88 5.52
C LYS A 212 -3.34 5.91 5.34
N PHE A 213 -3.47 5.24 4.18
CA PHE A 213 -4.55 4.29 3.94
C PHE A 213 -4.57 3.20 5.03
N PRO A 214 -5.74 2.86 5.60
CA PRO A 214 -5.86 1.96 6.74
C PRO A 214 -5.72 0.48 6.33
N TRP A 215 -4.57 0.10 5.75
CA TRP A 215 -4.31 -1.26 5.22
C TRP A 215 -4.52 -2.38 6.24
N PHE A 216 -4.31 -2.10 7.53
CA PHE A 216 -4.53 -3.06 8.63
C PHE A 216 -6.01 -3.43 8.82
N ARG A 217 -6.94 -2.68 8.22
CA ARG A 217 -8.39 -2.94 8.24
C ARG A 217 -8.79 -3.76 7.03
N THR A 218 -8.20 -4.94 6.88
CA THR A 218 -8.38 -5.82 5.73
C THR A 218 -9.81 -6.33 5.54
N ASN A 219 -10.65 -6.28 6.58
CA ASN A 219 -12.10 -6.53 6.47
C ASN A 219 -12.87 -5.40 5.77
N CYS A 220 -12.28 -4.22 5.65
CA CYS A 220 -12.91 -3.00 5.14
C CYS A 220 -12.25 -2.49 3.85
N VAL A 221 -11.23 -3.21 3.36
CA VAL A 221 -10.49 -2.86 2.14
C VAL A 221 -10.76 -3.93 1.11
N THR A 222 -11.26 -3.53 -0.05
CA THR A 222 -11.61 -4.45 -1.14
C THR A 222 -10.45 -4.67 -2.11
N ILE A 223 -10.52 -5.75 -2.91
CA ILE A 223 -9.60 -5.98 -4.02
C ILE A 223 -9.67 -4.81 -5.01
N LYS A 224 -10.87 -4.31 -5.31
CA LYS A 224 -11.09 -3.16 -6.18
C LYS A 224 -10.41 -1.89 -5.71
N GLU A 225 -10.54 -1.52 -4.43
CA GLU A 225 -9.90 -0.31 -3.88
C GLU A 225 -8.38 -0.38 -3.97
N ARG A 226 -7.79 -1.54 -3.66
CA ARG A 226 -6.36 -1.76 -3.84
C ARG A 226 -5.94 -1.63 -5.30
N GLU A 227 -6.68 -2.26 -6.21
CA GLU A 227 -6.37 -2.23 -7.63
C GLU A 227 -6.42 -0.81 -8.19
N ALA A 228 -7.44 -0.02 -7.81
CA ALA A 228 -7.55 1.38 -8.19
C ALA A 228 -6.33 2.21 -7.73
N MET A 229 -5.88 2.01 -6.47
CA MET A 229 -4.66 2.65 -5.97
C MET A 229 -3.41 2.20 -6.72
N TYR A 230 -3.28 0.91 -7.02
CA TYR A 230 -2.14 0.38 -7.78
C TYR A 230 -2.09 0.93 -9.21
N GLN A 231 -3.22 0.95 -9.91
CA GLN A 231 -3.32 1.51 -11.27
C GLN A 231 -2.95 3.00 -11.31
N ALA A 232 -3.50 3.80 -10.38
CA ALA A 232 -3.11 5.20 -10.27
C ALA A 232 -1.61 5.37 -9.96
N THR A 233 -1.05 4.52 -9.10
CA THR A 233 0.38 4.52 -8.78
C THR A 233 1.24 4.27 -10.01
N THR A 234 0.96 3.22 -10.77
CA THR A 234 1.76 2.91 -11.96
C THR A 234 1.60 3.96 -13.06
N ALA A 235 0.39 4.50 -13.25
CA ALA A 235 0.15 5.60 -14.18
C ALA A 235 0.96 6.84 -13.80
N LEU A 236 0.89 7.28 -12.54
CA LEU A 236 1.64 8.43 -12.07
C LEU A 236 3.15 8.21 -12.09
N ILE A 237 3.66 7.02 -11.74
CA ILE A 237 5.09 6.71 -11.89
C ILE A 237 5.55 6.87 -13.34
N ARG A 238 4.78 6.35 -14.31
CA ARG A 238 5.11 6.49 -15.74
C ARG A 238 5.09 7.94 -16.20
N GLN A 239 4.06 8.71 -15.83
CA GLN A 239 3.96 10.12 -16.19
C GLN A 239 5.11 10.94 -15.59
N LEU A 240 5.41 10.76 -14.30
CA LEU A 240 6.50 11.48 -13.65
C LEU A 240 7.86 11.12 -14.23
N THR A 241 8.10 9.84 -14.51
CA THR A 241 9.34 9.37 -15.17
C THR A 241 9.50 10.03 -16.54
N ARG A 242 8.43 10.07 -17.34
CA ARG A 242 8.42 10.75 -18.63
C ARG A 242 8.71 12.26 -18.49
N SER A 243 8.01 12.95 -17.60
CA SER A 243 8.21 14.40 -17.40
C SER A 243 9.63 14.72 -16.93
N ILE A 244 10.23 13.90 -16.07
CA ILE A 244 11.64 14.02 -15.67
C ILE A 244 12.58 13.85 -16.87
N LEU A 245 12.36 12.83 -17.71
CA LEU A 245 13.17 12.58 -18.90
C LEU A 245 13.07 13.73 -19.93
N LEU A 246 11.89 14.31 -20.07
CA LEU A 246 11.62 15.44 -20.97
C LEU A 246 11.94 16.80 -20.35
N GLN A 247 12.36 16.84 -19.08
CA GLN A 247 12.61 18.06 -18.29
C GLN A 247 11.40 19.01 -18.22
N GLU A 248 10.19 18.47 -18.22
CA GLU A 248 8.96 19.22 -18.02
C GLU A 248 8.86 19.66 -16.56
N ASP A 249 8.81 20.98 -16.32
CA ASP A 249 8.73 21.58 -14.97
C ASP A 249 9.72 20.97 -13.96
N ALA A 250 11.01 21.00 -14.31
CA ALA A 250 12.09 20.41 -13.51
C ALA A 250 12.22 20.99 -12.08
N ALA A 251 11.57 22.13 -11.80
CA ALA A 251 11.53 22.70 -10.45
C ALA A 251 10.62 21.91 -9.51
N HIS A 252 9.54 21.33 -10.03
CA HIS A 252 8.51 20.64 -9.25
C HIS A 252 8.49 19.13 -9.50
N LEU A 253 8.69 18.70 -10.75
CA LEU A 253 8.67 17.30 -11.17
C LEU A 253 10.08 16.71 -11.10
N THR A 254 10.49 16.35 -9.88
CA THR A 254 11.88 16.01 -9.58
C THR A 254 12.11 14.50 -9.44
N PRO A 255 13.34 14.02 -9.68
CA PRO A 255 13.74 12.63 -9.34
C PRO A 255 13.51 12.29 -7.86
N PHE A 256 13.57 13.29 -6.98
CA PHE A 256 13.26 13.12 -5.57
C PHE A 256 11.78 12.83 -5.31
N LEU A 257 10.86 13.52 -6.01
CA LEU A 257 9.43 13.20 -5.97
C LEU A 257 9.16 11.78 -6.48
N LEU A 258 9.82 11.38 -7.57
CA LEU A 258 9.70 10.02 -8.10
C LEU A 258 10.16 8.98 -7.08
N ARG A 259 11.31 9.22 -6.44
CA ARG A 259 11.82 8.33 -5.37
C ARG A 259 10.84 8.20 -4.22
N ARG A 260 10.21 9.30 -3.77
CA ARG A 260 9.19 9.27 -2.71
C ARG A 260 7.97 8.45 -3.13
N LEU A 261 7.47 8.64 -4.36
CA LEU A 261 6.33 7.88 -4.88
C LEU A 261 6.63 6.38 -4.97
N VAL A 262 7.78 6.02 -5.53
CA VAL A 262 8.21 4.62 -5.65
C VAL A 262 8.42 4.01 -4.25
N GLN A 263 9.07 4.73 -3.33
CA GLN A 263 9.27 4.23 -1.97
C GLN A 263 7.94 4.00 -1.24
N ALA A 264 6.99 4.93 -1.35
CA ALA A 264 5.65 4.76 -0.75
C ALA A 264 4.92 3.54 -1.31
N ALA A 265 5.02 3.30 -2.62
CA ALA A 265 4.43 2.16 -3.30
C ALA A 265 5.10 0.82 -2.93
N MET A 266 6.44 0.77 -2.90
CA MET A 266 7.19 -0.46 -2.57
C MET A 266 7.06 -0.84 -1.09
N LEU A 267 6.96 0.15 -0.19
CA LEU A 267 6.69 -0.07 1.23
C LEU A 267 5.20 -0.24 1.54
N CYS A 268 4.31 -0.13 0.55
CA CYS A 268 2.88 -0.34 0.74
C CYS A 268 2.62 -1.78 1.21
N PRO A 269 2.00 -1.98 2.39
CA PRO A 269 1.70 -3.31 2.91
C PRO A 269 0.51 -3.97 2.19
N GLY A 270 -0.33 -3.18 1.51
CA GLY A 270 -1.48 -3.67 0.74
C GLY A 270 -1.13 -4.22 -0.63
N PHE A 271 -0.04 -3.75 -1.25
CA PHE A 271 0.36 -4.18 -2.59
C PHE A 271 0.91 -5.61 -2.56
N THR A 272 0.42 -6.44 -3.47
CA THR A 272 0.86 -7.83 -3.61
C THR A 272 2.31 -7.89 -4.08
N PRO A 273 2.99 -9.05 -3.92
CA PRO A 273 4.32 -9.23 -4.51
C PRO A 273 4.36 -8.91 -6.01
N CYS A 274 3.34 -9.35 -6.77
CA CYS A 274 3.24 -9.08 -8.21
C CYS A 274 3.05 -7.59 -8.53
N MET A 275 2.26 -6.86 -7.74
CA MET A 275 2.14 -5.39 -7.89
C MET A 275 3.48 -4.68 -7.66
N LYS A 276 4.22 -5.08 -6.63
CA LYS A 276 5.55 -4.51 -6.33
C LYS A 276 6.58 -4.86 -7.40
N ASP A 277 6.53 -6.08 -7.93
CA ASP A 277 7.33 -6.48 -9.09
C ASP A 277 7.02 -5.60 -10.32
N GLY A 278 5.75 -5.36 -10.62
CA GLY A 278 5.35 -4.46 -11.69
C GLY A 278 5.90 -3.04 -11.53
N ILE A 279 5.95 -2.52 -10.30
CA ILE A 279 6.59 -1.23 -9.99
C ILE A 279 8.12 -1.30 -10.18
N ALA A 280 8.77 -2.36 -9.69
CA ALA A 280 10.20 -2.58 -9.88
C ALA A 280 10.56 -2.64 -11.37
N TRP A 281 9.75 -3.31 -12.19
CA TRP A 281 9.91 -3.39 -13.63
C TRP A 281 9.83 -2.02 -14.31
N ILE A 282 8.76 -1.25 -14.10
CA ILE A 282 8.58 0.05 -14.78
C ILE A 282 9.58 1.11 -14.32
N THR A 283 10.21 0.93 -13.16
CA THR A 283 11.25 1.83 -12.63
C THR A 283 12.67 1.36 -12.92
N ASN A 284 12.84 0.23 -13.62
CA ASN A 284 14.13 -0.42 -13.87
C ASN A 284 14.95 -0.60 -12.56
N MET A 285 14.27 -1.07 -11.51
CA MET A 285 14.82 -1.19 -10.18
C MET A 285 15.91 -2.27 -10.12
N GLN A 286 17.06 -1.93 -9.54
CA GLN A 286 18.19 -2.84 -9.43
C GLN A 286 17.93 -3.95 -8.40
N ALA A 287 18.59 -5.10 -8.56
CA ALA A 287 18.40 -6.25 -7.68
C ALA A 287 18.64 -5.94 -6.19
N LEU A 288 19.63 -5.09 -5.88
CA LEU A 288 19.92 -4.66 -4.50
C LEU A 288 18.76 -3.85 -3.88
N ASP A 289 18.11 -3.01 -4.68
CA ASP A 289 16.94 -2.25 -4.23
C ASP A 289 15.72 -3.16 -4.04
N GLN A 290 15.54 -4.15 -4.93
CA GLN A 290 14.48 -5.16 -4.78
C GLN A 290 14.65 -5.98 -3.49
N GLU A 291 15.89 -6.33 -3.15
CA GLU A 291 16.23 -7.00 -1.88
C GLU A 291 15.96 -6.10 -0.67
N TYR A 292 16.31 -4.81 -0.76
CA TYR A 292 15.99 -3.82 0.28
C TYR A 292 14.48 -3.75 0.57
N TYR A 293 13.64 -3.82 -0.48
CA TYR A 293 12.18 -3.87 -0.35
C TYR A 293 11.62 -5.27 -0.02
N GLN A 294 12.49 -6.27 0.17
CA GLN A 294 12.14 -7.65 0.52
C GLN A 294 11.17 -8.30 -0.48
N LEU A 295 11.35 -8.05 -1.78
CA LEU A 295 10.59 -8.77 -2.79
C LEU A 295 10.93 -10.27 -2.73
N PRO A 296 9.94 -11.18 -2.76
CA PRO A 296 10.22 -12.60 -2.89
C PRO A 296 10.87 -12.89 -4.25
N ARG A 297 11.55 -14.04 -4.35
CA ARG A 297 12.00 -14.51 -5.66
C ARG A 297 10.79 -14.74 -6.55
N PHE A 298 10.95 -14.42 -7.83
CA PHE A 298 9.90 -14.61 -8.83
C PHE A 298 8.59 -13.91 -8.43
N ALA A 299 8.68 -12.70 -7.88
CA ALA A 299 7.53 -11.92 -7.42
C ALA A 299 6.48 -11.69 -8.52
N ASP A 300 6.91 -11.60 -9.78
CA ASP A 300 6.08 -11.59 -11.00
C ASP A 300 5.15 -12.82 -11.11
N ARG A 301 5.56 -13.96 -10.54
CA ARG A 301 4.86 -15.24 -10.61
C ARG A 301 3.87 -15.47 -9.45
N TRP A 302 3.68 -14.50 -8.55
CA TRP A 302 2.70 -14.54 -7.44
C TRP A 302 1.29 -14.08 -7.86
N ARG A 303 0.91 -14.36 -9.10
CA ARG A 303 -0.28 -13.80 -9.76
C ARG A 303 -1.62 -14.14 -9.10
N HIS A 304 -1.65 -15.21 -8.30
CA HIS A 304 -2.86 -15.74 -7.68
C HIS A 304 -2.90 -15.55 -6.17
N GLN A 305 -1.95 -14.79 -5.61
CA GLN A 305 -1.92 -14.39 -4.21
C GLN A 305 -2.36 -12.93 -4.10
N TYR A 306 -3.63 -12.76 -3.80
CA TYR A 306 -4.30 -11.47 -3.66
C TYR A 306 -4.34 -10.99 -2.21
N ALA A 307 -3.96 -11.76 -1.20
CA ALA A 307 -3.89 -11.26 0.16
C ALA A 307 -2.69 -11.76 0.97
N ILE A 308 -2.22 -12.99 0.69
CA ILE A 308 -1.04 -13.54 1.34
C ILE A 308 0.25 -13.09 0.64
N GLY A 309 1.30 -12.93 1.43
CA GLY A 309 2.66 -12.64 0.97
C GLY A 309 3.70 -13.28 1.89
N PRO A 310 4.99 -13.20 1.54
CA PRO A 310 6.06 -13.67 2.40
C PRO A 310 6.12 -12.84 3.69
N LYS A 311 6.36 -13.50 4.82
CA LYS A 311 6.61 -12.87 6.11
C LYS A 311 7.91 -12.06 6.02
N PRO A 312 7.92 -10.78 6.42
CA PRO A 312 9.15 -9.97 6.41
C PRO A 312 10.28 -10.65 7.20
N GLY A 313 11.49 -10.64 6.63
CA GLY A 313 12.68 -11.27 7.22
C GLY A 313 12.72 -12.81 7.21
N PHE A 314 11.73 -13.49 6.61
CA PHE A 314 11.82 -14.95 6.43
C PHE A 314 12.84 -15.33 5.34
N PRO A 315 13.62 -16.41 5.53
CA PRO A 315 14.52 -16.89 4.49
C PRO A 315 13.78 -17.23 3.20
N GLN A 316 14.24 -16.70 2.07
CA GLN A 316 13.58 -16.90 0.78
C GLN A 316 13.56 -18.37 0.36
N ASP A 317 14.57 -19.17 0.72
CA ASP A 317 14.62 -20.59 0.40
C ASP A 317 13.55 -21.41 1.14
N VAL A 318 13.13 -20.98 2.33
CA VAL A 318 11.96 -21.55 3.02
C VAL A 318 10.69 -21.22 2.26
N VAL A 319 10.51 -19.97 1.82
CA VAL A 319 9.36 -19.57 0.99
C VAL A 319 9.29 -20.43 -0.27
N GLU A 320 10.40 -20.57 -1.01
CA GLU A 320 10.48 -21.41 -2.22
C GLU A 320 10.15 -22.88 -1.94
N TRP A 321 10.56 -23.41 -0.79
CA TRP A 321 10.23 -24.78 -0.39
C TRP A 321 8.72 -24.97 -0.23
N TYR A 322 8.03 -24.08 0.49
CA TYR A 322 6.56 -24.16 0.61
C TYR A 322 5.86 -24.01 -0.74
N VAL A 323 6.29 -23.06 -1.58
CA VAL A 323 5.73 -22.90 -2.94
C VAL A 323 5.92 -24.18 -3.77
N THR A 324 7.08 -24.83 -3.64
CA THR A 324 7.38 -26.09 -4.33
C THR A 324 6.48 -27.22 -3.86
N ILE A 325 6.31 -27.42 -2.55
CA ILE A 325 5.40 -28.44 -1.99
C ILE A 325 3.95 -28.19 -2.44
N ILE A 326 3.50 -26.93 -2.41
CA ILE A 326 2.14 -26.55 -2.84
C ILE A 326 1.95 -26.83 -4.34
N ARG A 327 2.92 -26.44 -5.18
CA ARG A 327 2.89 -26.70 -6.62
C ARG A 327 2.84 -28.20 -6.91
N GLU A 328 3.73 -28.98 -6.31
CA GLU A 328 3.86 -30.42 -6.57
C GLU A 328 2.60 -31.18 -6.14
N GLN A 329 2.09 -30.90 -4.94
CA GLN A 329 0.88 -31.56 -4.46
C GLN A 329 -0.35 -31.15 -5.27
N SER A 330 -0.54 -29.86 -5.57
CA SER A 330 -1.69 -29.41 -6.39
C SER A 330 -1.63 -30.00 -7.80
N GLN A 331 -0.45 -30.16 -8.39
CA GLN A 331 -0.30 -30.83 -9.68
C GLN A 331 -0.63 -32.33 -9.61
N LYS A 332 -0.20 -33.02 -8.54
CA LYS A 332 -0.57 -34.43 -8.29
C LYS A 332 -2.08 -34.59 -8.17
N ASP A 333 -2.76 -33.67 -7.46
CA ASP A 333 -4.21 -33.69 -7.29
C ASP A 333 -4.94 -33.56 -8.63
N ILE A 334 -4.50 -32.64 -9.51
CA ILE A 334 -5.11 -32.47 -10.85
C ILE A 334 -4.86 -33.69 -11.75
N LEU A 335 -3.67 -34.31 -11.68
CA LEU A 335 -3.38 -35.50 -12.47
C LEU A 335 -4.23 -36.71 -12.09
N ALA A 336 -4.73 -36.76 -10.85
CA ALA A 336 -5.61 -37.81 -10.35
C ALA A 336 -7.09 -37.64 -10.78
N LEU A 337 -7.47 -36.48 -11.35
CA LEU A 337 -8.84 -36.23 -11.79
C LEU A 337 -9.20 -37.02 -13.06
N PRO A 338 -10.51 -37.28 -13.29
CA PRO A 338 -11.01 -37.79 -14.56
C PRO A 338 -10.58 -36.91 -15.74
N PHE A 339 -10.41 -37.53 -16.92
CA PHE A 339 -9.86 -36.86 -18.11
C PHE A 339 -10.53 -35.51 -18.44
N ARG A 340 -11.86 -35.45 -18.37
CA ARG A 340 -12.63 -34.24 -18.73
C ARG A 340 -12.33 -33.07 -17.79
N GLU A 341 -12.46 -33.28 -16.48
CA GLU A 341 -12.18 -32.25 -15.47
C GLU A 341 -10.72 -31.80 -15.52
N ARG A 342 -9.80 -32.76 -15.70
CA ARG A 342 -8.38 -32.47 -15.88
C ARG A 342 -8.11 -31.62 -17.11
N ALA A 343 -8.74 -31.93 -18.25
CA ALA A 343 -8.53 -31.21 -19.50
C ALA A 343 -8.99 -29.74 -19.38
N GLU A 344 -10.14 -29.48 -18.76
CA GLU A 344 -10.65 -28.13 -18.52
C GLU A 344 -9.70 -27.29 -17.64
N LEU A 345 -9.12 -27.89 -16.61
CA LEU A 345 -8.15 -27.20 -15.74
C LEU A 345 -6.78 -27.02 -16.42
N GLN A 346 -6.35 -27.96 -17.25
CA GLN A 346 -5.11 -27.85 -18.03
C GLN A 346 -5.20 -26.74 -19.08
N GLU A 347 -6.32 -26.61 -19.78
CA GLU A 347 -6.54 -25.51 -20.73
C GLU A 347 -6.47 -24.14 -20.05
N ARG A 348 -7.03 -24.02 -18.84
CA ARG A 348 -6.93 -22.80 -18.03
C ARG A 348 -5.51 -22.54 -17.52
N ALA A 349 -4.76 -23.60 -17.20
CA ALA A 349 -3.36 -23.49 -16.77
C ALA A 349 -2.46 -22.88 -17.86
N ASP A 350 -2.73 -23.16 -19.14
CA ASP A 350 -1.98 -22.59 -20.26
C ASP A 350 -2.14 -21.06 -20.38
N GLN A 351 -3.18 -20.49 -19.78
CA GLN A 351 -3.48 -19.07 -19.82
C GLN A 351 -2.98 -18.31 -18.58
N THR A 352 -2.31 -19.01 -17.65
CA THR A 352 -1.90 -18.43 -16.37
C THR A 352 -0.53 -18.90 -15.89
N ASP A 353 -0.11 -18.41 -14.73
CA ASP A 353 1.16 -18.75 -14.12
C ASP A 353 1.09 -20.05 -13.29
N MET A 354 1.97 -21.00 -13.60
CA MET A 354 2.04 -22.30 -12.92
C MET A 354 3.13 -22.40 -11.85
N TYR A 355 3.72 -21.27 -11.44
CA TYR A 355 4.75 -21.25 -10.39
C TYR A 355 4.24 -21.81 -9.05
N TRP A 356 2.98 -21.56 -8.71
CA TRP A 356 2.26 -22.14 -7.56
C TRP A 356 1.45 -23.40 -7.92
N GLY A 357 1.64 -23.95 -9.13
CA GLY A 357 0.84 -25.06 -9.64
C GLY A 357 -0.64 -24.69 -9.77
N TYR A 358 -1.53 -25.58 -9.34
CA TYR A 358 -2.97 -25.40 -9.41
C TYR A 358 -3.55 -24.79 -8.12
N PHE A 359 -2.75 -24.09 -7.31
CA PHE A 359 -3.22 -23.35 -6.14
C PHE A 359 -4.44 -22.47 -6.45
N TRP A 360 -4.42 -21.77 -7.60
CA TRP A 360 -5.52 -20.93 -8.05
C TRP A 360 -6.84 -21.69 -8.22
N ALA A 361 -6.78 -22.97 -8.62
CA ALA A 361 -7.95 -23.82 -8.78
C ALA A 361 -8.51 -24.26 -7.42
N GLU A 362 -7.62 -24.55 -6.45
CA GLU A 362 -7.99 -24.92 -5.08
C GLU A 362 -8.62 -23.73 -4.31
N VAL A 363 -8.12 -22.50 -4.55
CA VAL A 363 -8.69 -21.28 -3.96
C VAL A 363 -10.06 -21.00 -4.58
N GLY A 364 -10.17 -21.12 -5.90
CA GLY A 364 -11.46 -21.03 -6.60
C GLY A 364 -12.08 -19.64 -6.59
N TYR A 365 -11.28 -18.58 -6.80
CA TYR A 365 -11.82 -17.23 -6.94
C TYR A 365 -12.88 -17.16 -8.04
N GLY A 366 -14.03 -16.56 -7.72
CA GLY A 366 -15.02 -16.16 -8.72
C GLY A 366 -14.49 -15.03 -9.60
N LEU A 367 -15.13 -14.80 -10.75
CA LEU A 367 -14.84 -13.65 -11.62
C LEU A 367 -15.96 -12.61 -11.52
N GLY A 368 -15.63 -11.35 -11.76
CA GLY A 368 -16.58 -10.24 -11.81
C GLY A 368 -16.78 -9.53 -10.47
N PRO A 369 -17.90 -8.80 -10.28
CA PRO A 369 -18.08 -7.87 -9.16
C PRO A 369 -17.90 -8.49 -7.77
N GLN A 370 -18.24 -9.77 -7.60
CA GLN A 370 -18.06 -10.48 -6.33
C GLN A 370 -16.59 -10.60 -5.92
N PHE A 371 -15.68 -10.70 -6.89
CA PHE A 371 -14.25 -10.70 -6.66
C PHE A 371 -13.75 -9.28 -6.35
N ASP A 372 -14.21 -8.31 -7.13
CA ASP A 372 -13.84 -6.89 -6.96
C ASP A 372 -14.21 -6.38 -5.56
N ASP A 373 -15.41 -6.70 -5.10
CA ASP A 373 -15.95 -6.28 -3.79
C ASP A 373 -15.48 -7.16 -2.63
N MET A 374 -14.70 -8.23 -2.91
CA MET A 374 -14.15 -9.09 -1.87
C MET A 374 -13.15 -8.30 -1.01
N SER A 375 -13.29 -8.40 0.31
CA SER A 375 -12.33 -7.82 1.24
C SER A 375 -11.00 -8.59 1.22
N LEU A 376 -9.90 -7.89 1.51
CA LEU A 376 -8.57 -8.54 1.61
C LEU A 376 -8.55 -9.65 2.67
N ALA A 377 -9.35 -9.52 3.74
CA ALA A 377 -9.47 -10.56 4.76
C ALA A 377 -10.19 -11.81 4.27
N GLN A 378 -11.24 -11.67 3.45
CA GLN A 378 -11.93 -12.80 2.82
C GLN A 378 -11.00 -13.53 1.84
N ALA A 379 -10.27 -12.77 1.02
CA ALA A 379 -9.24 -13.32 0.14
C ALA A 379 -8.16 -14.07 0.94
N ALA A 380 -7.65 -13.50 2.03
CA ALA A 380 -6.68 -14.14 2.91
C ALA A 380 -7.21 -15.45 3.50
N HIS A 381 -8.48 -15.47 3.95
CA HIS A 381 -9.10 -16.67 4.49
C HIS A 381 -9.18 -17.79 3.44
N MET A 382 -9.60 -17.47 2.20
CA MET A 382 -9.66 -18.43 1.10
C MET A 382 -8.26 -18.99 0.76
N GLU A 383 -7.27 -18.11 0.68
CA GLU A 383 -5.89 -18.46 0.36
C GLU A 383 -5.24 -19.33 1.43
N PHE A 384 -5.32 -18.94 2.72
CA PHE A 384 -4.79 -19.76 3.81
C PHE A 384 -5.49 -21.12 3.90
N SER A 385 -6.80 -21.15 3.70
CA SER A 385 -7.55 -22.42 3.69
C SER A 385 -7.10 -23.33 2.56
N ALA A 386 -6.82 -22.79 1.37
CA ALA A 386 -6.27 -23.57 0.26
C ALA A 386 -4.85 -24.06 0.56
N VAL A 387 -3.98 -23.21 1.11
CA VAL A 387 -2.63 -23.61 1.54
C VAL A 387 -2.70 -24.77 2.55
N GLU A 388 -3.53 -24.64 3.59
CA GLU A 388 -3.69 -25.66 4.63
C GLU A 388 -4.19 -26.98 4.05
N ARG A 389 -5.20 -26.96 3.17
CA ARG A 389 -5.73 -28.17 2.52
C ARG A 389 -4.66 -28.87 1.66
N ILE A 390 -3.89 -28.11 0.88
CA ILE A 390 -2.82 -28.68 0.04
C ILE A 390 -1.71 -29.24 0.92
N LEU A 391 -1.23 -28.50 1.91
CA LEU A 391 -0.17 -28.97 2.82
C LEU A 391 -0.60 -30.19 3.63
N THR A 392 -1.87 -30.26 4.05
CA THR A 392 -2.42 -31.44 4.70
C THR A 392 -2.25 -32.67 3.82
N ARG A 393 -2.62 -32.59 2.53
CA ARG A 393 -2.44 -33.72 1.60
C ARG A 393 -0.97 -34.03 1.32
N ALA A 394 -0.13 -33.00 1.20
CA ALA A 394 1.30 -33.17 0.92
C ALA A 394 2.08 -33.83 2.06
N LEU A 395 1.75 -33.50 3.31
CA LEU A 395 2.54 -33.86 4.49
C LEU A 395 1.96 -35.02 5.31
N THR A 396 0.72 -35.44 5.05
CA THR A 396 0.11 -36.62 5.68
C THR A 396 0.21 -37.90 4.84
N GLN A 397 0.55 -37.77 3.56
CA GLN A 397 0.75 -38.90 2.64
C GLN A 397 2.20 -39.40 2.59
N ALA A 398 3.07 -38.93 3.49
CA ALA A 398 4.51 -39.23 3.54
C ALA A 398 4.87 -40.32 4.55
#